data_AF-A0A1G6UA84-F1
#
_entry.id   AF-A0A1G6UA84-F1
#
_cell.length_a   1.000
_cell.length_b   1.000
_cell.length_c   1.000
_cell.angle_alpha   90.00
_cell.angle_beta   90.00
_cell.angle_gamma   90.00
#
_symmetry.space_group_name_H-M   'P 1'
#
loop_
_entity.id
_entity.type
_entity.pdbx_description
1 polymer ?
#
loop_
_entity_poly.entity_id
_entity_poly.type
_entity_poly.pdbx_seq_one_letter_code
_entity_poly.pdbx_strand_id
1 'polypeptide(L)'
;MTFRPVAGRARGPRLRALRGEDLTSLPGCSSCPSLQPGDPGVRAALQAWGWCGLVAVAGERPVGHLLLTPEEDQDGRVVARVVALHPSDGTPDADGWTSSATVRRLLEGAAARLLRRRVVALEATAHRWAGSCPTPSLGVLAARGFVVVREHPLHPLMRMELDRTVPGEPVLQTVWRRLTELVRSPPPPEPVGFTPTRETRAVGV
;
A
#
# COMPACT_ATOMS: atom_id res chain seq x y z
N MET A 1 44.32 7.89 5.04
CA MET A 1 42.87 8.20 5.05
C MET A 1 42.15 7.09 4.31
N THR A 2 41.50 6.17 5.02
CA THR A 2 40.77 5.05 4.42
C THR A 2 39.33 5.47 4.21
N PHE A 3 38.90 5.60 2.95
CA PHE A 3 37.51 5.86 2.59
C PHE A 3 36.65 4.67 3.04
N ARG A 4 35.75 4.88 4.01
CA ARG A 4 34.67 3.94 4.33
C ARG A 4 33.64 4.02 3.20
N PRO A 5 33.33 2.94 2.48
CA PRO A 5 32.22 2.96 1.53
C PRO A 5 30.92 3.22 2.30
N VAL A 6 30.13 4.19 1.82
CA VAL A 6 28.77 4.41 2.28
C VAL A 6 27.98 3.16 1.93
N ALA A 7 27.58 2.38 2.94
CA ALA A 7 26.70 1.24 2.74
C ALA A 7 25.47 1.70 1.95
N GLY A 8 25.30 1.18 0.73
CA GLY A 8 24.17 1.49 -0.11
C GLY A 8 22.88 1.24 0.65
N ARG A 9 22.03 2.27 0.77
CA ARG A 9 20.74 2.19 1.45
C ARG A 9 19.98 0.98 0.91
N ALA A 10 19.78 -0.06 1.71
CA ALA A 10 19.06 -1.25 1.29
C ALA A 10 17.71 -0.82 0.70
N ARG A 11 17.46 -1.15 -0.57
CA ARG A 11 16.18 -0.85 -1.22
C ARG A 11 15.12 -1.66 -0.50
N GLY A 12 14.25 -0.98 0.26
CA GLY A 12 13.13 -1.63 0.92
C GLY A 12 12.17 -2.29 -0.09
N PRO A 13 11.22 -3.10 0.37
CA PRO A 13 10.41 -3.95 -0.50
C PRO A 13 9.66 -3.14 -1.56
N ARG A 14 9.60 -3.69 -2.78
CA ARG A 14 8.83 -3.16 -3.91
C ARG A 14 7.38 -3.62 -3.77
N LEU A 15 6.44 -2.74 -4.11
CA LEU A 15 5.01 -3.06 -4.08
C LEU A 15 4.51 -3.38 -5.48
N ARG A 16 3.86 -4.53 -5.64
CA ARG A 16 3.21 -4.97 -6.87
C ARG A 16 1.71 -5.19 -6.62
N ALA A 17 0.89 -4.91 -7.61
CA ALA A 17 -0.54 -5.24 -7.55
C ALA A 17 -0.76 -6.75 -7.74
N LEU A 18 -1.68 -7.31 -6.97
CA LEU A 18 -2.10 -8.70 -7.06
C LEU A 18 -3.29 -8.85 -8.01
N ARG A 19 -3.11 -9.72 -9.00
CA ARG A 19 -4.15 -10.19 -9.93
C ARG A 19 -4.65 -11.56 -9.47
N GLY A 20 -5.74 -12.04 -10.06
CA GLY A 20 -6.29 -13.36 -9.72
C GLY A 20 -5.26 -14.49 -9.85
N GLU A 21 -4.46 -14.47 -10.92
CA GLU A 21 -3.39 -15.44 -11.17
C GLU A 21 -2.28 -15.45 -10.11
N ASP A 22 -2.09 -14.36 -9.37
CA ASP A 22 -1.05 -14.28 -8.35
C ASP A 22 -1.43 -14.98 -7.05
N LEU A 23 -2.73 -15.14 -6.78
CA LEU A 23 -3.21 -15.51 -5.44
C LEU A 23 -2.81 -16.94 -5.03
N THR A 24 -2.74 -17.86 -5.97
CA THR A 24 -2.30 -19.25 -5.74
C THR A 24 -0.81 -19.35 -5.42
N SER A 25 -0.03 -18.32 -5.77
CA SER A 25 1.42 -18.25 -5.53
C SER A 25 1.80 -17.49 -4.26
N LEU A 26 0.82 -16.89 -3.57
CA LEU A 26 1.09 -16.18 -2.33
C LEU A 26 1.56 -17.16 -1.25
N PRO A 27 2.53 -16.76 -0.40
CA PRO A 27 2.93 -17.59 0.73
C PRO A 27 1.68 -17.87 1.57
N GLY A 28 1.41 -19.16 1.76
CA GLY A 28 0.27 -19.62 2.54
C GLY A 28 0.35 -19.09 3.96
N CYS A 29 -0.76 -18.56 4.43
CA CYS A 29 -0.97 -18.24 5.84
C CYS A 29 -2.10 -19.16 6.30
N SER A 30 -1.79 -20.09 7.21
CA SER A 30 -2.73 -21.11 7.67
C SER A 30 -3.97 -20.53 8.36
N SER A 31 -3.87 -19.28 8.83
CA SER A 31 -4.95 -18.54 9.47
C SER A 31 -5.68 -17.58 8.52
N CYS A 32 -5.31 -17.55 7.25
CA CYS A 32 -5.94 -16.67 6.27
C CYS A 32 -7.17 -17.35 5.68
N PRO A 33 -8.24 -16.59 5.38
CA PRO A 33 -9.36 -17.13 4.61
C PRO A 33 -8.84 -17.65 3.25
N SER A 34 -9.63 -18.48 2.56
CA SER A 34 -9.27 -18.87 1.20
C SER A 34 -9.02 -17.62 0.37
N LEU A 35 -7.90 -17.61 -0.36
CA LEU A 35 -7.51 -16.52 -1.25
C LEU A 35 -7.66 -17.00 -2.68
N GLN A 36 -8.85 -17.49 -3.05
CA GLN A 36 -9.09 -18.04 -4.37
C GLN A 36 -9.63 -16.96 -5.31
N PRO A 37 -9.28 -16.99 -6.61
CA PRO A 37 -9.81 -16.05 -7.59
C PRO A 37 -11.34 -16.02 -7.70
N GLY A 38 -11.99 -17.14 -7.35
CA GLY A 38 -13.44 -17.28 -7.37
C GLY A 38 -14.16 -16.66 -6.17
N ASP A 39 -13.43 -16.28 -5.12
CA ASP A 39 -14.04 -15.73 -3.90
C ASP A 39 -14.77 -14.41 -4.22
N PRO A 40 -16.01 -14.19 -3.74
CA PRO A 40 -16.82 -13.05 -4.16
C PRO A 40 -16.13 -11.69 -4.00
N GLY A 41 -15.44 -11.47 -2.88
CA GLY A 41 -14.73 -10.21 -2.63
C GLY A 41 -13.50 -10.01 -3.53
N VAL A 42 -12.77 -11.10 -3.81
CA VAL A 42 -11.65 -11.08 -4.76
C VAL A 42 -12.16 -10.75 -6.16
N ARG A 43 -13.21 -11.43 -6.61
CA ARG A 43 -13.83 -11.19 -7.92
C ARG A 43 -14.35 -9.76 -8.04
N ALA A 44 -15.01 -9.24 -7.00
CA ALA A 44 -15.51 -7.87 -6.97
C ALA A 44 -14.36 -6.86 -7.12
N ALA A 45 -13.25 -7.04 -6.41
CA ALA A 45 -12.08 -6.17 -6.52
C ALA A 45 -11.41 -6.25 -7.90
N LEU A 46 -11.26 -7.46 -8.45
CA LEU A 46 -10.72 -7.65 -9.81
C LEU A 46 -11.59 -6.94 -10.86
N GLN A 47 -12.92 -7.02 -10.73
CA GLN A 47 -13.86 -6.33 -11.63
C GLN A 47 -13.81 -4.80 -11.46
N ALA A 48 -13.78 -4.32 -10.22
CA ALA A 48 -13.82 -2.89 -9.93
C ALA A 48 -12.49 -2.18 -10.25
N TRP A 49 -11.36 -2.81 -9.98
CA TRP A 49 -10.05 -2.15 -9.98
C TRP A 49 -9.01 -2.79 -10.91
N GLY A 50 -9.23 -4.02 -11.38
CA GLY A 50 -8.25 -4.81 -12.13
C GLY A 50 -7.17 -5.47 -11.27
N TRP A 51 -7.31 -5.38 -9.94
CA TRP A 51 -6.43 -5.96 -8.93
C TRP A 51 -7.21 -6.18 -7.63
N CYS A 52 -6.81 -7.16 -6.83
CA CYS A 52 -7.49 -7.53 -5.58
C CYS A 52 -6.66 -7.24 -4.32
N GLY A 53 -5.42 -6.79 -4.50
CA GLY A 53 -4.55 -6.45 -3.39
C GLY A 53 -3.15 -6.01 -3.79
N LEU A 54 -2.25 -5.95 -2.83
CA LEU A 54 -0.83 -5.68 -3.03
C LEU A 54 0.02 -6.78 -2.41
N VAL A 55 1.17 -7.04 -3.04
CA VAL A 55 2.25 -7.83 -2.47
C VAL A 55 3.50 -6.97 -2.34
N ALA A 56 4.14 -7.07 -1.19
CA ALA A 56 5.45 -6.50 -0.93
C ALA A 56 6.50 -7.56 -1.23
N VAL A 57 7.50 -7.21 -2.05
CA VAL A 57 8.54 -8.13 -2.52
C VAL A 57 9.91 -7.56 -2.16
N ALA A 58 10.71 -8.33 -1.43
CA ALA A 58 12.12 -8.01 -1.15
C ALA A 58 13.01 -8.98 -1.95
N GLY A 59 13.80 -8.44 -2.88
CA GLY A 59 14.46 -9.28 -3.89
C GLY A 59 13.41 -9.95 -4.79
N GLU A 60 13.36 -11.28 -4.76
CA GLU A 60 12.35 -12.10 -5.46
C GLU A 60 11.35 -12.78 -4.51
N ARG A 61 11.44 -12.50 -3.20
CA ARG A 61 10.60 -13.16 -2.19
C ARG A 61 9.46 -12.24 -1.76
N PRO A 62 8.20 -12.72 -1.80
CA PRO A 62 7.09 -12.06 -1.11
C PRO A 62 7.40 -11.96 0.39
N VAL A 63 7.35 -10.75 0.93
CA VAL A 63 7.55 -10.46 2.36
C VAL A 63 6.26 -9.98 3.05
N GLY A 64 5.16 -9.92 2.30
CA GLY A 64 3.84 -9.69 2.84
C GLY A 64 2.83 -9.34 1.76
N HIS A 65 1.55 -9.43 2.08
CA HIS A 65 0.47 -9.08 1.18
C HIS A 65 -0.71 -8.43 1.91
N LEU A 66 -1.51 -7.70 1.15
CA LEU A 66 -2.76 -7.06 1.57
C LEU A 66 -3.81 -7.38 0.52
N LEU A 67 -4.98 -7.86 0.93
CA LEU A 67 -6.13 -8.05 0.06
C LEU A 67 -7.27 -7.14 0.47
N LEU A 68 -8.00 -6.68 -0.54
CA LEU A 68 -9.06 -5.71 -0.42
C LEU A 68 -10.29 -6.17 -1.20
N THR A 69 -11.46 -5.82 -0.69
CA THR A 69 -12.72 -5.93 -1.44
C THR A 69 -13.40 -4.56 -1.48
N PRO A 70 -14.01 -4.17 -2.62
CA PRO A 70 -14.87 -2.99 -2.65
C PRO A 70 -16.13 -3.25 -1.83
N GLU A 71 -16.57 -2.22 -1.12
CA GLU A 71 -17.88 -2.14 -0.48
C GLU A 71 -18.44 -0.72 -0.64
N GLU A 72 -19.70 -0.51 -0.27
CA GLU A 72 -20.32 0.81 -0.21
C GLU A 72 -20.52 1.22 1.25
N ASP A 73 -20.20 2.48 1.58
CA ASP A 73 -20.60 3.05 2.86
C ASP A 73 -22.09 3.41 2.88
N GLN A 74 -22.56 3.90 4.02
CA GLN A 74 -23.96 4.31 4.22
C GLN A 74 -24.44 5.44 3.27
N ASP A 75 -23.51 6.17 2.66
CA ASP A 75 -23.79 7.24 1.70
C ASP A 75 -23.67 6.75 0.24
N GLY A 76 -23.51 5.44 0.01
CA GLY A 76 -23.32 4.84 -1.31
C GLY A 76 -21.95 5.12 -1.93
N ARG A 77 -20.96 5.57 -1.15
CA ARG A 77 -19.61 5.84 -1.66
C ARG A 77 -18.77 4.57 -1.57
N VAL A 78 -17.92 4.35 -2.57
CA VAL A 78 -17.06 3.17 -2.62
C VAL A 78 -15.96 3.28 -1.57
N VAL A 79 -15.89 2.27 -0.70
CA VAL A 79 -14.80 2.04 0.27
C VAL A 79 -14.06 0.75 -0.07
N ALA A 80 -12.84 0.61 0.43
CA ALA A 80 -12.08 -0.62 0.33
C ALA A 80 -11.97 -1.29 1.70
N ARG A 81 -12.55 -2.48 1.83
CA ARG A 81 -12.48 -3.32 3.03
C ARG A 81 -11.22 -4.18 2.98
N VAL A 82 -10.41 -4.13 4.03
CA VAL A 82 -9.27 -5.02 4.25
C VAL A 82 -9.78 -6.42 4.61
N VAL A 83 -9.44 -7.41 3.78
CA VAL A 83 -9.84 -8.81 3.95
C VAL A 83 -8.72 -9.63 4.56
N ALA A 84 -7.48 -9.32 4.19
CA ALA A 84 -6.29 -9.98 4.69
C ALA A 84 -5.13 -8.99 4.69
N LEU A 85 -4.41 -8.93 5.81
CA LEU A 85 -3.15 -8.18 5.96
C LEU A 85 -2.11 -9.11 6.56
N HIS A 86 -1.24 -9.65 5.72
CA HIS A 86 -0.25 -10.64 6.11
C HIS A 86 1.17 -10.08 5.96
N PRO A 87 1.85 -9.72 7.05
CA PRO A 87 3.31 -9.60 7.06
C PRO A 87 3.94 -11.00 7.04
N SER A 88 4.89 -11.25 6.12
CA SER A 88 5.67 -12.50 6.07
C SER A 88 7.07 -12.36 6.67
N ASP A 89 7.45 -11.18 7.17
CA ASP A 89 8.65 -10.97 7.97
C ASP A 89 8.46 -11.59 9.37
N GLY A 90 8.62 -12.91 9.42
CA GLY A 90 8.43 -13.79 10.58
C GLY A 90 9.47 -13.66 11.70
N THR A 91 9.80 -12.45 12.12
CA THR A 91 10.30 -12.24 13.49
C THR A 91 9.23 -11.46 14.23
N PRO A 92 8.38 -12.13 15.03
CA PRO A 92 7.62 -11.42 16.04
C PRO A 92 8.62 -10.68 16.93
N ASP A 93 8.61 -9.35 16.89
CA ASP A 93 8.99 -8.57 18.08
C ASP A 93 8.09 -9.02 19.24
N ALA A 94 8.43 -8.70 20.48
CA ALA A 94 7.70 -9.15 21.68
C ALA A 94 6.15 -8.95 21.64
N ASP A 95 5.65 -8.11 20.73
CA ASP A 95 4.23 -7.83 20.49
C ASP A 95 3.65 -8.45 19.19
N GLY A 96 4.38 -9.33 18.51
CA GLY A 96 3.88 -10.25 17.47
C GLY A 96 3.42 -9.67 16.13
N TRP A 97 3.22 -8.34 16.02
CA TRP A 97 2.54 -7.76 14.86
C TRP A 97 2.88 -6.29 14.55
N THR A 98 3.62 -5.62 15.44
CA THR A 98 3.36 -4.17 15.70
C THR A 98 4.22 -3.15 14.95
N SER A 99 5.25 -3.54 14.20
CA SER A 99 6.20 -2.54 13.67
C SER A 99 6.65 -2.77 12.22
N SER A 100 6.07 -3.75 11.52
CA SER A 100 6.54 -4.11 10.19
C SER A 100 6.42 -2.92 9.21
N ALA A 101 7.57 -2.44 8.73
CA ALA A 101 7.65 -1.49 7.63
C ALA A 101 6.93 -2.01 6.38
N THR A 102 6.75 -3.33 6.28
CA THR A 102 5.97 -3.99 5.22
C THR A 102 4.49 -3.65 5.33
N VAL A 103 3.88 -3.80 6.52
CA VAL A 103 2.49 -3.39 6.76
C VAL A 103 2.27 -1.93 6.39
N ARG A 104 3.24 -1.07 6.72
CA ARG A 104 3.16 0.36 6.41
C ARG A 104 3.07 0.60 4.93
N ARG A 105 4.02 0.04 4.20
CA ARG A 105 4.11 0.18 2.75
C ARG A 105 2.90 -0.42 2.05
N LEU A 106 2.37 -1.55 2.54
CA LEU A 106 1.15 -2.16 2.00
C LEU A 106 -0.06 -1.22 2.12
N LEU A 107 -0.34 -0.71 3.33
CA LEU A 107 -1.48 0.19 3.57
C LEU A 107 -1.33 1.52 2.82
N GLU A 108 -0.15 2.14 2.92
CA GLU A 108 0.19 3.38 2.21
C GLU A 108 0.09 3.22 0.68
N GLY A 109 0.63 2.12 0.15
CA GLY A 109 0.62 1.83 -1.29
C GLY A 109 -0.76 1.45 -1.81
N ALA A 110 -1.63 0.88 -0.98
CA ALA A 110 -3.02 0.61 -1.30
C ALA A 110 -3.80 1.91 -1.36
N ALA A 111 -3.72 2.73 -0.30
CA ALA A 111 -4.31 4.05 -0.23
C ALA A 111 -3.96 4.91 -1.46
N ALA A 112 -2.68 4.97 -1.83
CA ALA A 112 -2.22 5.71 -3.01
C ALA A 112 -2.84 5.24 -4.34
N ARG A 113 -3.14 3.95 -4.48
CA ARG A 113 -3.80 3.38 -5.68
C ARG A 113 -5.31 3.61 -5.67
N LEU A 114 -5.93 3.43 -4.51
CA LEU A 114 -7.36 3.59 -4.28
C LEU A 114 -7.81 5.05 -4.48
N LEU A 115 -6.97 6.01 -4.10
CA LEU A 115 -7.18 7.44 -4.39
C LEU A 115 -7.42 7.70 -5.88
N ARG A 116 -6.69 7.01 -6.76
CA ARG A 116 -6.86 7.13 -8.23
C ARG A 116 -8.14 6.47 -8.76
N ARG A 117 -8.89 5.79 -7.88
CA ARG A 117 -10.13 5.06 -8.19
C ARG A 117 -11.36 5.65 -7.50
N ARG A 118 -11.25 6.87 -6.93
CA ARG A 118 -12.34 7.55 -6.20
C ARG A 118 -12.88 6.74 -5.02
N VAL A 119 -12.05 5.86 -4.45
CA VAL A 119 -12.38 5.16 -3.21
C VAL A 119 -12.13 6.13 -2.07
N VAL A 120 -13.13 6.32 -1.21
CA VAL A 120 -13.11 7.39 -0.20
C VAL A 120 -12.39 6.99 1.07
N ALA A 121 -12.34 5.70 1.39
CA ALA A 121 -11.69 5.20 2.60
C ALA A 121 -11.19 3.76 2.48
N LEU A 122 -10.27 3.41 3.38
CA LEU A 122 -9.92 2.04 3.73
C LEU A 122 -10.60 1.68 5.04
N GLU A 123 -11.26 0.53 5.11
CA GLU A 123 -11.90 0.02 6.32
C GLU A 123 -11.35 -1.35 6.70
N ALA A 124 -11.20 -1.62 8.00
CA ALA A 124 -10.71 -2.88 8.49
C ALA A 124 -11.42 -3.27 9.79
N THR A 125 -11.82 -4.53 9.91
CA THR A 125 -12.27 -5.09 11.18
C THR A 125 -11.03 -5.37 12.02
N ALA A 126 -10.89 -4.66 13.13
CA ALA A 126 -9.76 -4.85 14.03
C ALA A 126 -10.05 -5.96 15.04
N HIS A 127 -9.03 -6.36 15.80
CA HIS A 127 -9.19 -7.09 17.06
C HIS A 127 -8.58 -6.25 18.19
N ARG A 128 -9.28 -6.10 19.32
CA ARG A 128 -8.87 -5.16 20.39
C ARG A 128 -7.51 -5.46 21.02
N TRP A 129 -7.17 -6.73 21.18
CA TRP A 129 -6.00 -7.17 21.96
C TRP A 129 -4.93 -7.88 21.11
N ALA A 130 -5.32 -8.96 20.43
CA ALA A 130 -4.49 -9.69 19.47
C ALA A 130 -4.61 -9.15 18.04
N GLY A 131 -3.75 -9.63 17.14
CA GLY A 131 -3.85 -9.42 15.71
C GLY A 131 -3.74 -10.73 14.96
N SER A 132 -4.50 -10.85 13.87
CA SER A 132 -4.38 -11.93 12.90
C SER A 132 -4.43 -11.34 11.49
N CYS A 133 -4.17 -12.15 10.47
CA CYS A 133 -4.25 -11.67 9.09
C CYS A 133 -5.63 -11.09 8.71
N PRO A 134 -6.76 -11.77 8.98
CA PRO A 134 -8.08 -11.21 8.68
C PRO A 134 -8.52 -10.13 9.67
N THR A 135 -8.01 -10.14 10.91
CA THR A 135 -8.36 -9.16 11.96
C THR A 135 -7.12 -8.53 12.56
N PRO A 136 -6.57 -7.50 11.90
CA PRO A 136 -5.45 -6.72 12.41
C PRO A 136 -5.66 -6.22 13.84
N SER A 137 -4.60 -6.12 14.65
CA SER A 137 -4.75 -5.53 15.99
C SER A 137 -5.12 -4.04 15.90
N LEU A 138 -5.94 -3.57 16.83
CA LEU A 138 -6.37 -2.18 16.90
C LEU A 138 -5.18 -1.23 16.98
N GLY A 139 -4.17 -1.55 17.80
CA GLY A 139 -2.96 -0.75 17.94
C GLY A 139 -2.20 -0.57 16.62
N VAL A 140 -2.10 -1.63 15.80
CA VAL A 140 -1.41 -1.56 14.50
C VAL A 140 -2.15 -0.67 13.52
N LEU A 141 -3.47 -0.78 13.46
CA LEU A 141 -4.30 0.06 12.58
C LEU A 141 -4.30 1.52 13.05
N ALA A 142 -4.47 1.76 14.36
CA ALA A 142 -4.44 3.09 14.96
C ALA A 142 -3.11 3.82 14.67
N ALA A 143 -1.98 3.13 14.80
CA ALA A 143 -0.66 3.66 14.47
C ALA A 143 -0.49 4.05 12.99
N ARG A 144 -1.45 3.71 12.12
CA ARG A 144 -1.48 4.01 10.69
C ARG A 144 -2.61 4.93 10.26
N GLY A 145 -3.24 5.61 11.22
CA GLY A 145 -4.25 6.63 10.96
C GLY A 145 -5.65 6.07 10.77
N PHE A 146 -5.89 4.80 11.11
CA PHE A 146 -7.24 4.29 11.23
C PHE A 146 -7.88 4.78 12.54
N VAL A 147 -9.14 5.17 12.48
CA VAL A 147 -9.97 5.54 13.63
C VAL A 147 -11.14 4.58 13.78
N VAL A 148 -11.63 4.36 14.99
CA VAL A 148 -12.82 3.52 15.21
C VAL A 148 -14.06 4.25 14.69
N VAL A 149 -14.84 3.59 13.83
CA VAL A 149 -16.09 4.13 13.27
C VAL A 149 -17.32 3.29 13.65
N ARG A 150 -17.11 2.05 14.11
CA ARG A 150 -18.15 1.25 14.75
C ARG A 150 -17.56 0.54 15.95
N GLU A 151 -18.08 0.86 17.12
CA GLU A 151 -17.70 0.19 18.36
C GLU A 151 -18.19 -1.27 18.37
N HIS A 152 -17.33 -2.15 18.88
CA HIS A 152 -17.68 -3.54 19.16
C HIS A 152 -16.75 -4.07 20.28
N PRO A 153 -17.23 -4.89 21.23
CA PRO A 153 -16.42 -5.34 22.37
C PRO A 153 -15.08 -6.01 22.00
N LEU A 154 -15.06 -6.85 20.97
CA LEU A 154 -13.85 -7.54 20.50
C LEU A 154 -13.30 -7.09 19.14
N HIS A 155 -14.19 -6.85 18.18
CA HIS A 155 -13.87 -6.57 16.78
C HIS A 155 -14.39 -5.22 16.26
N PRO A 156 -13.87 -4.08 16.73
CA PRO A 156 -14.34 -2.78 16.26
C PRO A 156 -14.02 -2.58 14.78
N LEU A 157 -14.90 -1.88 14.07
CA LEU A 157 -14.61 -1.46 12.70
C LEU A 157 -13.80 -0.17 12.73
N MET A 158 -12.67 -0.18 12.05
CA MET A 158 -11.80 0.99 11.91
C MET A 158 -11.76 1.48 10.46
N ARG A 159 -11.54 2.78 10.28
CA ARG A 159 -11.53 3.45 8.98
C ARG A 159 -10.39 4.45 8.88
N MET A 160 -9.74 4.49 7.72
CA MET A 160 -8.78 5.52 7.32
C MET A 160 -9.35 6.25 6.10
N GLU A 161 -9.70 7.52 6.26
CA GLU A 161 -10.16 8.35 5.14
C GLU A 161 -9.02 8.56 4.14
N LEU A 162 -9.31 8.33 2.87
CA LEU A 162 -8.39 8.58 1.76
C LEU A 162 -8.65 9.95 1.17
N ASP A 163 -9.93 10.24 0.96
CA ASP A 163 -10.42 11.47 0.37
C ASP A 163 -10.91 12.39 1.49
N ARG A 164 -10.02 13.07 2.21
CA ARG A 164 -10.30 14.39 2.82
C ARG A 164 -9.16 14.96 3.66
N THR A 165 -8.81 16.20 3.32
CA THR A 165 -8.97 17.35 4.24
C THR A 165 -10.02 17.11 5.32
N VAL A 166 -9.59 16.55 6.45
CA VAL A 166 -10.38 16.53 7.68
C VAL A 166 -10.50 17.98 8.19
N PRO A 167 -11.70 18.56 8.31
CA PRO A 167 -11.90 19.75 9.12
C PRO A 167 -11.78 19.31 10.59
N GLY A 168 -10.66 19.62 11.24
CA GLY A 168 -10.51 19.36 12.69
C GLY A 168 -9.09 18.99 13.13
N GLU A 169 -8.41 18.09 12.41
CA GLU A 169 -7.14 17.54 12.91
C GLU A 169 -5.95 17.92 12.00
N PRO A 170 -5.11 18.91 12.39
CA PRO A 170 -3.98 19.37 11.58
C PRO A 170 -2.83 18.37 11.44
N VAL A 171 -2.82 17.28 12.22
CA VAL A 171 -1.69 16.35 12.30
C VAL A 171 -1.67 15.32 11.16
N LEU A 172 -2.82 14.80 10.72
CA LEU A 172 -2.89 13.74 9.71
C LEU A 172 -2.59 14.26 8.28
N GLN A 173 -2.95 15.52 8.02
CA GLN A 173 -2.76 16.19 6.72
C GLN A 173 -1.29 16.39 6.34
N THR A 174 -0.42 16.63 7.33
CA THR A 174 0.99 16.89 7.10
C THR A 174 1.76 15.61 6.75
N VAL A 175 1.35 14.47 7.32
CA VAL A 175 1.96 13.17 7.04
C VAL A 175 1.56 12.67 5.64
N TRP A 176 0.31 12.88 5.25
CA TRP A 176 -0.19 12.40 3.96
C TRP A 176 0.37 13.18 2.76
N ARG A 177 0.54 14.51 2.88
CA ARG A 177 1.17 15.33 1.82
C ARG A 177 2.63 14.94 1.57
N ARG A 178 3.38 14.62 2.63
CA ARG A 178 4.78 14.15 2.52
C ARG A 178 4.88 12.77 1.86
N LEU A 179 3.88 11.91 2.07
CA LEU A 179 3.84 10.59 1.44
C LEU A 179 3.53 10.67 -0.07
N THR A 180 2.66 11.59 -0.49
CA THR A 180 2.37 11.82 -1.92
C THR A 180 3.55 12.47 -2.65
N GLU A 181 4.35 13.30 -1.97
CA GLU A 181 5.59 13.87 -2.51
C GLU A 181 6.67 12.81 -2.75
N LEU A 182 6.73 11.75 -1.93
CA LEU A 182 7.68 10.63 -2.09
C LEU A 182 7.41 9.73 -3.31
N VAL A 183 6.20 9.80 -3.90
CA VAL A 183 5.79 8.94 -5.03
C VAL A 183 5.79 9.71 -6.37
N ARG A 184 6.08 11.02 -6.38
CA ARG A 184 6.31 11.74 -7.64
C ARG A 184 7.62 11.26 -8.26
N SER A 185 7.53 10.62 -9.43
CA SER A 185 8.71 10.38 -10.27
C SER A 185 9.28 11.74 -10.71
N PRO A 186 10.63 11.90 -10.77
CA PRO A 186 11.23 13.11 -11.29
C PRO A 186 10.75 13.36 -12.73
N PRO A 187 10.58 14.63 -13.15
CA PRO A 187 10.20 14.94 -14.53
C PRO A 187 11.21 14.31 -15.50
N PRO A 188 10.77 13.85 -16.68
CA PRO A 188 11.66 13.27 -17.68
C PRO A 188 12.83 14.22 -17.98
N PRO A 189 14.08 13.72 -18.09
CA PRO A 189 15.21 14.57 -18.45
C PRO A 189 14.94 15.21 -19.81
N GLU A 190 15.23 16.52 -19.91
CA GLU A 190 15.09 17.27 -21.16
C GLU A 190 15.93 16.61 -22.27
N PRO A 191 15.38 16.45 -23.50
CA PRO A 191 16.12 15.86 -24.60
C PRO A 191 17.33 16.76 -24.93
N VAL A 192 18.53 16.18 -24.85
CA VAL A 192 19.78 16.83 -25.25
C VAL A 192 19.65 17.17 -26.74
N GLY A 193 19.52 18.47 -27.03
CA GLY A 193 19.45 18.98 -28.39
C GLY A 193 20.68 18.59 -29.19
N PHE A 194 20.47 17.85 -30.28
CA PHE A 194 21.50 17.57 -31.27
C PHE A 194 21.72 18.84 -32.10
N THR A 195 22.88 19.48 -31.97
CA THR A 195 23.31 20.53 -32.89
C THR A 195 24.06 19.89 -34.08
N PRO A 196 23.51 19.92 -35.30
CA PRO A 196 24.27 19.47 -36.46
C PRO A 196 25.43 20.46 -36.73
N THR A 197 26.64 19.91 -36.82
CA THR A 197 27.84 20.66 -37.19
C THR A 197 27.68 21.22 -38.60
N ARG A 198 27.64 22.55 -38.73
CA ARG A 198 27.58 23.24 -40.01
C ARG A 198 28.98 23.23 -40.64
N GLU A 199 29.16 22.40 -41.65
CA GLU A 199 30.36 22.35 -42.48
C GLU A 199 30.51 23.65 -43.28
N THR A 200 31.50 24.46 -42.94
CA THR A 200 31.89 25.66 -43.70
C THR A 200 32.68 25.24 -44.94
N ARG A 201 32.00 25.25 -46.09
CA ARG A 201 32.65 25.20 -47.41
C ARG A 201 33.15 26.59 -47.76
N ALA A 202 34.47 26.77 -47.78
CA ALA A 202 35.12 27.98 -48.28
C ALA A 202 34.87 28.12 -49.79
N VAL A 203 34.42 29.31 -50.20
CA VAL A 203 34.36 29.77 -51.60
C VAL A 203 35.00 31.16 -51.64
N GLY A 204 35.96 31.35 -52.55
CA GLY A 204 36.44 32.66 -53.01
C GLY A 204 37.96 32.70 -53.12
N VAL A 205 38.51 32.55 -54.33
CA VAL A 205 38.88 33.59 -55.34
C VAL A 205 40.28 34.14 -55.07
#